data_AF-A0A6I3U979-F1
#
_entry.id   AF-A0A6I3U979-F1
#
_cell.length_a   1.000
_cell.length_b   1.000
_cell.length_c   1.000
_cell.angle_alpha   90.00
_cell.angle_beta   90.00
_cell.angle_gamma   90.00
#
_symmetry.space_group_name_H-M   'P 1'
#
loop_
_entity.id
_entity.type
_entity.pdbx_description
1 polymer ?
#
loop_
_entity_poly.entity_id
_entity_poly.type
_entity_poly.pdbx_seq_one_letter_code
_entity_poly.pdbx_strand_id
1 'polypeptide(L)'
;SISGLLLAKAFDEAGIPAGVFNTITGRGSEIGDYIIEHKEVNFINFTGSTPIGERIGRLAGIRPVMLELGGKDAAIVLEDADLENAANQIVG
;
A
#
# COMPACT_ATOMS: atom_id res chain seq x y z
N SER A 1 -11.99 -0.80 5.49
CA SER A 1 -12.82 -0.35 4.35
C SER A 1 -13.75 -1.48 3.97
N ILE A 2 -15.01 -1.20 3.60
CA ILE A 2 -15.98 -2.23 3.20
C ILE A 2 -15.51 -2.96 1.93
N SER A 3 -14.91 -2.25 0.97
CA SER A 3 -14.38 -2.86 -0.26
C SER A 3 -13.34 -3.94 0.02
N GLY A 4 -12.50 -3.76 1.04
CA GLY A 4 -11.51 -4.77 1.46
C GLY A 4 -12.15 -6.04 2.05
N LEU A 5 -13.28 -5.90 2.76
CA LEU A 5 -14.01 -7.06 3.28
C LEU A 5 -14.80 -7.79 2.18
N LEU A 6 -15.27 -7.07 1.15
CA LEU A 6 -15.85 -7.71 -0.03
C LEU A 6 -14.80 -8.50 -0.82
N LEU A 7 -13.56 -7.98 -0.91
CA LEU A 7 -12.44 -8.75 -1.47
C LEU A 7 -12.19 -10.02 -0.64
N ALA A 8 -12.16 -9.90 0.70
CA ALA A 8 -12.00 -11.05 1.58
C ALA A 8 -13.08 -12.14 1.36
N LYS A 9 -14.32 -11.74 1.06
CA LYS A 9 -15.40 -12.67 0.70
C LYS A 9 -15.08 -13.47 -0.55
N ALA A 10 -14.43 -12.87 -1.54
CA ALA A 10 -13.98 -13.60 -2.74
C ALA A 10 -12.89 -14.63 -2.41
N PHE A 11 -11.98 -14.33 -1.47
CA PHE A 11 -10.97 -15.30 -0.99
C PHE A 11 -11.60 -16.46 -0.23
N ASP A 12 -12.64 -16.19 0.56
CA ASP A 12 -13.42 -17.21 1.27
C ASP A 12 -14.19 -18.12 0.29
N GLU A 13 -14.88 -17.53 -0.69
CA GLU A 13 -15.61 -18.27 -1.75
C GLU A 13 -14.68 -19.12 -2.62
N ALA A 14 -13.42 -18.71 -2.79
CA ALA A 14 -12.39 -19.49 -3.48
C ALA A 14 -11.92 -20.73 -2.69
N GLY A 15 -12.35 -20.91 -1.43
CA GLY A 15 -12.06 -22.10 -0.64
C GLY A 15 -10.62 -22.18 -0.12
N ILE A 16 -9.96 -21.03 0.09
CA ILE A 16 -8.62 -20.98 0.65
C ILE A 16 -8.61 -21.59 2.06
N PRO A 17 -7.62 -22.43 2.42
CA PRO A 17 -7.58 -23.05 3.74
C PRO A 17 -7.62 -22.03 4.89
N ALA A 18 -8.34 -22.37 5.95
CA ALA A 18 -8.50 -21.49 7.11
C ALA A 18 -7.14 -21.03 7.67
N GLY A 19 -7.02 -19.72 7.93
CA GLY A 19 -5.81 -19.10 8.48
C GLY A 19 -4.76 -18.71 7.45
N VAL A 20 -4.87 -19.11 6.18
CA VAL A 20 -3.94 -18.67 5.11
C VAL A 20 -4.15 -17.20 4.75
N PHE A 21 -5.42 -16.76 4.71
CA PHE A 21 -5.79 -15.37 4.49
C PHE A 21 -6.63 -14.87 5.67
N ASN A 22 -6.24 -13.74 6.24
CA ASN A 22 -6.92 -13.13 7.39
C ASN A 22 -7.00 -11.62 7.16
N THR A 23 -8.10 -11.00 7.58
CA THR A 23 -8.26 -9.54 7.54
C THR A 23 -8.29 -8.94 8.93
N ILE A 24 -7.65 -7.78 9.10
CA ILE A 24 -7.71 -6.98 10.31
C ILE A 24 -8.32 -5.62 9.95
N THR A 25 -9.30 -5.17 10.72
CA THR A 25 -9.91 -3.85 10.57
C THR A 25 -9.95 -3.12 11.90
N GLY A 26 -9.66 -1.82 11.87
CA GLY A 26 -9.72 -0.94 13.03
C GLY A 26 -9.19 0.43 12.65
N ARG A 27 -9.29 1.40 13.58
CA ARG A 27 -8.70 2.71 13.35
C ARG A 27 -7.18 2.58 13.39
N GLY A 28 -6.50 2.98 12.31
CA GLY A 28 -5.04 2.85 12.20
C GLY A 28 -4.27 3.53 13.33
N SER A 29 -4.80 4.64 13.89
CA SER A 29 -4.19 5.32 15.04
C SER A 29 -4.32 4.56 16.37
N GLU A 30 -5.19 3.54 16.44
CA GLU A 30 -5.41 2.74 17.64
C GLU A 30 -4.66 1.40 17.57
N ILE A 31 -4.62 0.78 16.39
CA ILE A 31 -4.07 -0.58 16.23
C ILE A 31 -2.83 -0.68 15.34
N GLY A 32 -2.50 0.37 14.58
CA GLY A 32 -1.48 0.32 13.52
C GLY A 32 -0.10 -0.06 14.04
N ASP A 33 0.34 0.59 15.11
CA ASP A 33 1.65 0.33 15.71
C ASP A 33 1.76 -1.09 16.24
N TYR A 34 0.71 -1.54 16.93
CA TYR A 34 0.63 -2.87 17.49
C TYR A 34 0.77 -3.95 16.41
N ILE A 35 0.05 -3.82 15.29
CA ILE A 35 0.16 -4.80 14.19
C ILE A 35 1.53 -4.75 13.52
N ILE A 36 2.17 -3.58 13.44
CA ILE A 36 3.51 -3.43 12.87
C ILE A 36 4.57 -4.06 13.79
N GLU A 37 4.51 -3.81 15.10
CA GLU A 37 5.48 -4.27 16.09
C GLU A 37 5.30 -5.75 16.48
N HIS A 38 4.18 -6.36 16.12
CA HIS A 38 3.89 -7.75 16.49
C HIS A 38 4.98 -8.70 16.01
N LYS A 39 5.54 -9.50 16.93
CA LYS A 39 6.72 -10.35 16.68
C LYS A 39 6.49 -11.44 15.63
N GLU A 40 5.23 -11.84 15.43
CA GLU A 40 4.87 -12.84 14.42
C GLU A 40 4.76 -12.26 13.00
N VAL A 41 4.78 -10.94 12.83
CA VAL A 41 4.83 -10.33 11.50
C VAL A 41 6.27 -10.36 10.99
N ASN A 42 6.51 -11.16 9.94
CA ASN A 42 7.85 -11.35 9.37
C ASN A 42 8.19 -10.40 8.21
N PHE A 43 7.18 -9.82 7.56
CA PHE A 43 7.32 -8.91 6.42
C PHE A 43 6.17 -7.90 6.44
N ILE A 44 6.44 -6.65 6.05
CA ILE A 44 5.40 -5.61 5.94
C ILE A 44 5.35 -5.09 4.51
N ASN A 45 4.21 -5.23 3.85
CA ASN A 45 3.91 -4.63 2.55
C ASN A 45 2.90 -3.49 2.73
N PHE A 46 3.32 -2.26 2.48
CA PHE A 46 2.51 -1.07 2.76
C PHE A 46 2.47 -0.10 1.59
N THR A 47 1.28 0.45 1.34
CA THR A 47 1.06 1.57 0.43
C THR A 47 0.34 2.68 1.18
N GLY A 48 0.89 3.89 1.13
CA GLY A 48 0.27 5.03 1.80
C GLY A 48 1.16 6.26 1.86
N SER A 49 0.96 7.10 2.88
CA SER A 49 1.69 8.36 3.00
C SER A 49 3.12 8.17 3.49
N THR A 50 4.04 9.03 3.03
CA THR A 50 5.45 9.02 3.43
C THR A 50 5.65 9.04 4.95
N PRO A 51 4.95 9.88 5.74
CA PRO A 51 5.14 9.89 7.20
C PRO A 51 4.81 8.56 7.89
N ILE A 52 3.82 7.83 7.38
CA ILE A 52 3.46 6.50 7.92
C ILE A 52 4.46 5.44 7.44
N GLY A 53 4.91 5.51 6.19
CA GLY A 53 5.96 4.64 5.65
C GLY A 53 7.26 4.73 6.46
N GLU A 54 7.75 5.94 6.72
CA GLU A 54 8.93 6.17 7.57
C GLU A 54 8.74 5.65 8.99
N ARG A 55 7.51 5.75 9.51
CA ARG A 55 7.15 5.20 10.82
C ARG A 55 7.20 3.67 10.82
N ILE A 56 6.63 3.02 9.81
CA ILE A 56 6.72 1.57 9.59
C ILE A 56 8.17 1.12 9.50
N GLY A 57 9.00 1.80 8.68
CA GLY A 57 10.41 1.46 8.52
C GLY A 57 11.18 1.48 9.85
N ARG A 58 10.87 2.43 10.74
CA ARG A 58 11.45 2.47 12.09
C ARG A 58 10.96 1.32 12.99
N LEU A 59 9.66 1.06 13.01
CA LEU A 59 9.06 0.01 13.86
C LEU A 59 9.33 -1.42 13.35
N ALA A 60 9.63 -1.58 12.07
CA ALA A 60 9.98 -2.88 11.49
C ALA A 60 11.28 -3.44 12.07
N GLY A 61 12.20 -2.58 12.54
CA GLY A 61 13.53 -3.00 12.99
C GLY A 61 14.33 -3.61 11.82
N ILE A 62 14.79 -4.84 11.99
CA ILE A 62 15.55 -5.57 10.96
C ILE A 62 14.66 -6.36 9.98
N ARG A 63 13.33 -6.35 10.17
CA ARG A 63 12.40 -7.09 9.31
C ARG A 63 12.31 -6.43 7.93
N PRO A 64 12.22 -7.22 6.85
CA PRO A 64 12.04 -6.69 5.51
C PRO A 64 10.73 -5.91 5.37
N VAL A 65 10.79 -4.80 4.64
CA VAL A 65 9.64 -3.94 4.32
C VAL A 65 9.62 -3.61 2.84
N MET A 66 8.41 -3.47 2.29
CA MET A 66 8.16 -2.88 0.97
C MET A 66 7.17 -1.74 1.14
N LEU A 67 7.59 -0.53 0.73
CA LEU A 67 6.92 0.72 1.03
C LEU A 67 6.68 1.51 -0.26
N GLU A 68 5.43 1.59 -0.69
CA GLU A 68 4.99 2.43 -1.81
C GLU A 68 4.43 3.74 -1.26
N LEU A 69 5.21 4.82 -1.37
CA LEU A 69 4.97 6.09 -0.66
C LEU A 69 4.61 7.23 -1.62
N GLY A 70 4.69 8.48 -1.15
CA GLY A 70 4.35 9.64 -1.97
C GLY A 70 5.26 9.78 -3.19
N GLY A 71 4.66 10.12 -4.33
CA GLY A 71 5.35 10.45 -5.58
C GLY A 71 5.17 11.92 -5.95
N LYS A 72 6.09 12.44 -6.77
CA LYS A 72 5.97 13.76 -7.38
C LYS A 72 6.43 13.68 -8.83
N ASP A 73 5.68 12.90 -9.59
CA ASP A 73 6.05 12.51 -10.94
C ASP A 73 5.99 13.72 -11.86
N ALA A 74 7.03 13.86 -12.68
CA ALA A 74 7.18 14.94 -13.63
C ALA A 74 6.98 14.42 -15.05
N ALA A 75 6.39 15.27 -15.90
CA ALA A 75 6.32 15.06 -17.35
C ALA A 75 7.14 16.16 -18.03
N ILE A 76 8.26 15.79 -18.68
CA ILE A 76 9.14 16.71 -19.41
C ILE A 76 8.71 16.73 -20.88
N VAL A 77 8.36 17.91 -21.40
CA VAL A 77 7.97 18.12 -22.80
C VAL A 77 9.07 18.89 -23.51
N LEU A 78 9.65 18.31 -24.55
CA LEU A 78 10.75 18.88 -25.33
C LEU A 78 10.24 19.69 -26.53
N GLU A 79 11.11 20.49 -27.15
CA GLU A 79 10.75 21.40 -28.26
C GLU A 79 10.23 20.66 -29.51
N ASP A 80 10.62 19.42 -29.72
CA ASP A 80 10.24 18.55 -30.83
C ASP A 80 9.11 17.57 -30.49
N ALA A 81 8.52 17.69 -29.29
CA ALA A 81 7.43 16.82 -28.86
C ALA A 81 6.12 17.10 -29.62
N ASP A 82 5.38 16.03 -29.91
CA ASP A 82 3.99 16.14 -30.34
C ASP A 82 3.14 16.68 -29.18
N LEU A 83 2.72 17.95 -29.29
CA LEU A 83 2.02 18.66 -28.23
C LEU A 83 0.60 18.13 -28.00
N GLU A 84 -0.07 17.62 -29.04
CA GLU A 84 -1.41 17.05 -28.90
C GLU A 84 -1.32 15.73 -28.14
N ASN A 85 -0.36 14.87 -28.50
CA ASN A 85 -0.11 13.64 -27.75
C ASN A 85 0.34 13.93 -26.31
N ALA A 86 1.25 14.89 -26.10
CA ALA A 86 1.73 15.26 -24.77
C ALA A 86 0.59 15.75 -23.87
N ALA A 87 -0.31 16.60 -24.38
CA ALA A 87 -1.47 17.06 -23.64
C ALA A 87 -2.39 15.89 -23.24
N ASN A 88 -2.67 14.97 -24.17
CA ASN A 88 -3.50 13.81 -23.92
C ASN A 88 -2.91 12.86 -22.86
N GLN A 89 -1.60 12.64 -22.86
CA GLN A 89 -0.95 11.76 -21.86
C GLN A 89 -0.81 12.41 -20.47
N ILE A 90 -0.74 13.74 -20.39
CA ILE A 90 -0.58 14.46 -19.10
C ILE A 90 -1.93 14.69 -18.42
N VAL A 91 -2.99 14.94 -19.20
CA VAL A 91 -4.34 15.26 -18.68
C VAL A 91 -5.25 14.03 -18.64
N GLY A 92 -5.19 13.18 -19.66
CA GLY A 92 -6.07 12.02 -19.84
C GLY A 92 -5.82 10.91 -18.83
#